data_AF-A0AAJ0AM94-F1
#
_entry.id   AF-A0AAJ0AM94-F1
#
_cell.length_a   1.000
_cell.length_b   1.000
_cell.length_c   1.000
_cell.angle_alpha   90.00
_cell.angle_beta   90.00
_cell.angle_gamma   90.00
#
_symmetry.space_group_name_H-M   'P 1'
#
loop_
_entity.id
_entity.type
_entity.pdbx_description
1 polymer ?
#
loop_
_entity_poly.entity_id
_entity_poly.type
_entity_poly.pdbx_seq_one_letter_code
_entity_poly.pdbx_strand_id
1 'polypeptide(L)'
;VRGILLTARRICCLTWACLEYYRSQWSSVTPAHLESPFRWGAGYEKPWRQNPRGTLYQPQPIGPACWMEEQRVMRGFWRLQLLFEVNIALSEGRLDWTLKDSQREITPDVLFQGWTWQREEFLTVVDFVDYIQGGLILSSDSQCLPVPPKGYGSAEKWPDPVFPGVIDPRWLREEISRLQPPSWMFYMAHIVRNPLSPIRGVPFWPYRQLGVTIWEEDKLEALEILSYKPHASKARSGPTSTSDRIFTWRSLLSPELIAKLQMDMEEDFQTNGFRFPDR
;
A
#
# COMPACT_ATOMS: atom_id res chain seq x y z
N VAL A 1 17.32 4.94 -28.32
CA VAL A 1 16.04 4.20 -28.55
C VAL A 1 16.09 2.77 -28.01
N ARG A 2 17.06 1.92 -28.40
CA ARG A 2 17.12 0.50 -27.96
C ARG A 2 17.14 0.31 -26.43
N GLY A 3 17.89 1.13 -25.68
CA GLY A 3 17.94 1.05 -24.21
C GLY A 3 16.58 1.32 -23.55
N ILE A 4 15.90 2.41 -23.93
CA ILE A 4 14.58 2.77 -23.39
C ILE A 4 13.54 1.68 -23.67
N LEU A 5 13.56 1.09 -24.87
CA LEU A 5 12.63 -0.01 -25.20
C LEU A 5 12.87 -1.26 -24.36
N LEU A 6 14.13 -1.58 -24.04
CA LEU A 6 14.46 -2.68 -23.13
C LEU A 6 14.01 -2.40 -21.70
N THR A 7 14.21 -1.17 -21.21
CA THR A 7 13.71 -0.72 -19.91
C THR A 7 12.19 -0.81 -19.86
N ALA A 8 11.49 -0.29 -20.87
CA ALA A 8 10.03 -0.36 -20.95
C ALA A 8 9.53 -1.81 -20.94
N ARG A 9 10.13 -2.70 -21.74
CA ARG A 9 9.79 -4.13 -21.74
C ARG A 9 10.01 -4.76 -20.36
N ARG A 10 11.15 -4.47 -19.71
CA ARG A 10 11.46 -4.98 -18.37
C ARG A 10 10.42 -4.52 -17.35
N ILE A 11 10.08 -3.23 -17.37
CA ILE A 11 9.06 -2.65 -16.50
C ILE A 11 7.71 -3.33 -16.74
N CYS A 12 7.26 -3.50 -18.00
CA CYS A 12 6.02 -4.23 -18.28
C CYS A 12 6.02 -5.63 -17.67
N CYS A 13 7.09 -6.40 -17.83
CA CYS A 13 7.17 -7.75 -17.27
C CYS A 13 7.15 -7.75 -15.73
N LEU A 14 7.87 -6.82 -15.11
CA LEU A 14 7.90 -6.66 -13.66
C LEU A 14 6.55 -6.20 -13.10
N THR A 15 5.81 -5.35 -13.81
CA THR A 15 4.46 -4.91 -13.42
C THR A 15 3.53 -6.12 -13.26
N TRP A 16 3.49 -7.00 -14.26
CA TRP A 16 2.66 -8.21 -14.21
C TRP A 16 3.08 -9.16 -13.07
N ALA A 17 4.38 -9.37 -12.90
CA ALA A 17 4.89 -10.20 -11.82
C ALA A 17 4.55 -9.64 -10.43
N CYS A 18 4.62 -8.32 -10.26
CA CYS A 18 4.27 -7.61 -9.03
C CYS A 18 2.77 -7.73 -8.71
N LEU A 19 1.91 -7.51 -9.70
CA LEU A 19 0.46 -7.66 -9.53
C LEU A 19 0.08 -9.10 -9.15
N GLU A 20 0.65 -10.10 -9.83
CA GLU A 20 0.37 -11.50 -9.50
C GLU A 20 0.92 -11.87 -8.12
N TYR A 21 2.10 -11.36 -7.75
CA TYR A 21 2.65 -11.55 -6.41
C TYR A 21 1.68 -11.06 -5.34
N TYR A 22 1.23 -9.80 -5.40
CA TYR A 22 0.32 -9.27 -4.39
C TYR A 22 -1.07 -9.94 -4.42
N ARG A 23 -1.52 -10.40 -5.60
CA ARG A 23 -2.72 -11.22 -5.73
C ARG A 23 -2.56 -12.59 -5.05
N SER A 24 -1.37 -13.17 -5.05
CA SER A 24 -1.09 -14.40 -4.31
C SER A 24 -0.99 -14.16 -2.80
N GLN A 25 -0.37 -13.05 -2.36
CA GLN A 25 -0.28 -12.68 -0.94
C GLN A 25 -1.66 -12.57 -0.30
N TRP A 26 -2.61 -12.00 -1.05
CA TRP A 26 -4.00 -11.96 -0.65
C TRP A 26 -4.60 -13.31 -0.29
N SER A 27 -4.35 -14.31 -1.12
CA SER A 27 -4.92 -15.64 -0.95
C SER A 27 -4.28 -16.39 0.23
N SER A 28 -3.21 -15.85 0.81
CA SER A 28 -2.47 -16.46 1.92
C SER A 28 -2.90 -15.93 3.29
N VAL A 29 -3.65 -14.82 3.36
CA VAL A 29 -4.08 -14.25 4.65
C VAL A 29 -5.44 -14.79 5.09
N THR A 30 -5.60 -14.89 6.41
CA THR A 30 -6.86 -15.30 7.05
C THR A 30 -7.26 -14.25 8.09
N PRO A 31 -7.89 -13.14 7.65
CA PRO A 31 -8.41 -12.11 8.56
C PRO A 31 -9.57 -12.63 9.43
N ALA A 32 -9.96 -11.82 10.41
CA ALA A 32 -11.05 -12.10 11.34
C ALA A 32 -12.12 -10.99 11.37
N HIS A 33 -13.37 -11.39 11.56
CA HIS A 33 -14.50 -10.50 11.88
C HIS A 33 -14.88 -10.60 13.34
N LEU A 34 -15.45 -9.55 13.91
CA LEU A 34 -16.02 -9.58 15.24
C LEU A 34 -17.18 -10.57 15.32
N GLU A 35 -17.22 -11.37 16.40
CA GLU A 35 -18.33 -12.31 16.65
C GLU A 35 -19.63 -11.62 17.05
N SER A 36 -19.53 -10.41 17.59
CA SER A 36 -20.66 -9.66 18.14
C SER A 36 -20.46 -8.16 17.98
N PRO A 37 -21.54 -7.35 17.93
CA PRO A 37 -21.43 -5.89 17.90
C PRO A 37 -20.52 -5.36 19.01
N PHE A 38 -19.50 -4.60 18.64
CA PHE A 38 -18.50 -4.08 19.57
C PHE A 38 -18.21 -2.60 19.30
N ARG A 39 -17.86 -1.87 20.36
CA ARG A 39 -17.44 -0.47 20.27
C ARG A 39 -16.15 -0.28 21.05
N TRP A 40 -15.09 0.05 20.32
CA TRP A 40 -13.79 0.39 20.90
C TRP A 40 -13.90 1.56 21.87
N GLY A 41 -13.25 1.44 23.03
CA GLY A 41 -13.24 2.46 24.09
C GLY A 41 -14.55 2.61 24.87
N ALA A 42 -15.51 1.70 24.69
CA ALA A 42 -16.72 1.68 25.52
C ALA A 42 -16.36 1.50 27.00
N GLY A 43 -17.07 2.21 27.88
CA GLY A 43 -16.85 2.12 29.34
C GLY A 43 -15.56 2.76 29.83
N TYR A 44 -14.98 3.72 29.09
CA TYR A 44 -13.71 4.39 29.40
C TYR A 44 -12.49 3.45 29.41
N GLU A 45 -12.64 2.25 28.88
CA GLU A 45 -11.53 1.32 28.70
C GLU A 45 -10.61 1.79 27.57
N LYS A 46 -9.32 1.50 27.69
CA LYS A 46 -8.33 1.83 26.66
C LYS A 46 -8.51 0.91 25.45
N PRO A 47 -8.80 1.43 24.24
CA PRO A 47 -9.06 0.61 23.05
C PRO A 47 -8.00 -0.45 22.78
N TRP A 48 -6.72 -0.10 22.93
CA TRP A 48 -5.60 -1.01 22.66
C TRP A 48 -5.47 -2.16 23.66
N ARG A 49 -6.11 -2.08 24.83
CA ARG A 49 -6.17 -3.19 25.80
C ARG A 49 -7.33 -4.15 25.52
N GLN A 50 -8.31 -3.72 24.72
CA GLN A 50 -9.48 -4.52 24.42
C GLN A 50 -9.11 -5.62 23.40
N ASN A 51 -9.59 -6.83 23.65
CA ASN A 51 -9.37 -7.98 22.77
C ASN A 51 -10.69 -8.75 22.57
N PRO A 52 -11.66 -8.19 21.82
CA PRO A 52 -12.90 -8.88 21.54
C PRO A 52 -12.64 -10.16 20.74
N ARG A 53 -13.57 -11.12 20.83
CA ARG A 53 -13.49 -12.36 20.07
C ARG A 53 -13.79 -12.10 18.60
N GLY A 54 -13.13 -12.88 17.74
CA GLY A 54 -13.36 -12.83 16.31
C GLY A 54 -13.33 -14.19 15.66
N THR A 55 -14.05 -14.30 14.55
CA THR A 55 -14.12 -15.49 13.71
C THR A 55 -13.31 -15.26 12.45
N LEU A 56 -12.39 -16.18 12.18
CA LEU A 56 -11.60 -16.19 10.96
C LEU A 56 -12.49 -16.38 9.73
N TYR A 57 -12.15 -15.69 8.65
CA TYR A 57 -12.80 -15.89 7.36
C TYR A 57 -11.78 -15.97 6.24
N GLN A 58 -12.22 -16.55 5.12
CA GLN A 58 -11.43 -16.59 3.90
C GLN A 58 -11.84 -15.40 3.02
N PRO A 59 -10.91 -14.49 2.69
CA PRO A 59 -11.18 -13.38 1.79
C PRO A 59 -11.72 -13.88 0.45
N GLN A 60 -12.58 -13.08 -0.19
CA GLN A 60 -12.99 -13.42 -1.54
C GLN A 60 -11.79 -13.32 -2.49
N PRO A 61 -11.67 -14.23 -3.47
CA PRO A 61 -10.67 -14.08 -4.52
C PRO A 61 -10.87 -12.75 -5.24
N ILE A 62 -9.80 -11.96 -5.34
CA ILE A 62 -9.82 -10.76 -6.16
C ILE A 62 -9.71 -11.11 -7.64
N GLY A 63 -10.45 -10.37 -8.46
CA GLY A 63 -10.41 -10.49 -9.91
C GLY A 63 -9.04 -10.09 -10.50
N PRO A 64 -8.87 -10.20 -11.83
CA PRO A 64 -7.66 -9.76 -12.50
C PRO A 64 -7.38 -8.27 -12.26
N ALA A 65 -6.12 -7.89 -12.44
CA ALA A 65 -5.73 -6.50 -12.34
C ALA A 65 -6.46 -5.65 -13.40
N CYS A 66 -6.90 -4.45 -13.02
CA CYS A 66 -7.43 -3.49 -13.96
C CYS A 66 -6.33 -2.51 -14.41
N TRP A 67 -6.62 -1.74 -15.46
CA TRP A 67 -5.67 -0.79 -16.03
C TRP A 67 -5.08 0.17 -15.00
N MET A 68 -5.87 0.66 -14.04
CA MET A 68 -5.37 1.60 -13.03
C MET A 68 -4.31 1.00 -12.11
N GLU A 69 -4.49 -0.25 -11.73
CA GLU A 69 -3.58 -0.99 -10.86
C GLU A 69 -2.26 -1.25 -11.60
N GLU A 70 -2.35 -1.62 -12.88
CA GLU A 70 -1.19 -1.70 -13.77
C GLU A 70 -0.44 -0.37 -13.87
N GLN A 71 -1.15 0.75 -14.06
CA GLN A 71 -0.52 2.06 -14.15
C GLN A 71 0.14 2.49 -12.82
N ARG A 72 -0.45 2.17 -11.66
CA ARG A 72 0.17 2.45 -10.35
C ARG A 72 1.50 1.71 -10.19
N VAL A 73 1.48 0.41 -10.46
CA VAL A 73 2.69 -0.44 -10.36
C VAL A 73 3.74 -0.02 -11.40
N MET A 74 3.33 0.18 -12.65
CA MET A 74 4.23 0.61 -13.73
C MET A 74 4.88 1.96 -13.42
N ARG A 75 4.12 2.92 -12.87
CA ARG A 75 4.64 4.20 -12.41
C ARG A 75 5.66 4.03 -11.28
N GLY A 76 5.41 3.12 -10.34
CA GLY A 76 6.37 2.79 -9.28
C GLY A 76 7.70 2.30 -9.84
N PHE A 77 7.68 1.37 -10.81
CA PHE A 77 8.89 0.89 -11.47
C PHE A 77 9.63 1.97 -12.27
N TRP A 78 8.91 2.84 -12.98
CA TRP A 78 9.54 3.98 -13.65
C TRP A 78 10.21 4.95 -12.67
N ARG A 79 9.57 5.20 -11.51
CA ARG A 79 10.16 6.04 -10.46
C ARG A 79 11.38 5.39 -9.83
N LEU A 80 11.39 4.06 -9.66
CA LEU A 80 12.55 3.31 -9.17
C LEU A 80 13.71 3.35 -10.17
N GLN A 81 13.42 3.17 -11.46
CA GLN A 81 14.42 3.32 -12.52
C GLN A 81 14.99 4.76 -12.55
N LEU A 82 14.13 5.78 -12.44
CA LEU A 82 14.55 7.18 -12.38
C LEU A 82 15.44 7.44 -11.15
N LEU A 83 15.09 6.88 -9.99
CA LEU A 83 15.88 7.01 -8.76
C LEU A 83 17.31 6.49 -8.96
N PHE A 84 17.46 5.31 -9.57
CA PHE A 84 18.78 4.79 -9.90
C PHE A 84 19.54 5.69 -10.87
N GLU A 85 18.90 6.12 -11.97
CA GLU A 85 19.55 6.94 -12.98
C GLU A 85 20.03 8.29 -12.42
N VAL A 86 19.24 8.91 -11.54
CA VAL A 86 19.61 10.17 -10.89
C VAL A 86 20.74 9.96 -9.88
N ASN A 87 20.67 8.92 -9.05
CA ASN A 87 21.76 8.63 -8.10
C ASN A 87 23.07 8.27 -8.82
N ILE A 88 23.01 7.54 -9.94
CA ILE A 88 24.19 7.29 -10.80
C ILE A 88 24.72 8.61 -11.35
N ALA A 89 23.87 9.45 -11.94
CA ALA A 89 24.29 10.73 -12.51
C ALA A 89 24.89 11.67 -11.44
N LEU A 90 24.39 11.64 -10.21
CA LEU A 90 24.98 12.33 -9.05
C LEU A 90 26.37 11.78 -8.73
N SER A 91 26.51 10.45 -8.59
CA SER A 91 27.78 9.82 -8.26
C SER A 91 28.86 10.05 -9.32
N GLU A 92 28.46 10.19 -10.58
CA GLU A 92 29.34 10.47 -11.72
C GLU A 92 29.57 11.98 -11.94
N GLY A 93 28.99 12.86 -11.11
CA GLY A 93 29.12 14.31 -11.26
C GLY A 93 28.51 14.86 -12.55
N ARG A 94 27.54 14.16 -13.16
CA ARG A 94 26.88 14.57 -14.41
C ARG A 94 25.74 15.58 -14.23
N LEU A 95 25.32 15.83 -12.99
CA LEU A 95 24.28 16.81 -12.68
C LEU A 95 24.92 18.12 -12.23
N ASP A 96 24.59 19.23 -12.92
CA ASP A 96 25.01 20.59 -12.57
C ASP A 96 24.18 21.17 -11.41
N TRP A 97 23.83 20.32 -10.44
CA TRP A 97 23.08 20.73 -9.25
C TRP A 97 24.01 21.45 -8.30
N THR A 98 23.50 22.47 -7.61
CA THR A 98 24.33 23.30 -6.73
C THR A 98 25.07 22.43 -5.69
N LEU A 99 26.29 22.82 -5.30
CA LEU A 99 27.15 22.07 -4.36
C LEU A 99 26.48 21.66 -3.03
N LYS A 100 25.37 22.28 -2.64
CA LYS A 100 24.57 21.91 -1.47
C LYS A 100 23.66 20.70 -1.70
N ASP A 101 23.29 20.42 -2.94
CA ASP A 101 22.39 19.35 -3.35
C ASP A 101 23.16 18.13 -3.91
N SER A 102 24.35 18.35 -4.49
CA SER A 102 25.13 17.30 -5.18
C SER A 102 25.83 16.28 -4.27
N GLN A 103 25.87 16.51 -2.95
CA GLN A 103 26.44 15.55 -1.98
C GLN A 103 25.40 14.63 -1.31
N ARG A 104 24.11 14.78 -1.63
CA ARG A 104 23.05 13.97 -1.04
C ARG A 104 22.55 12.94 -2.03
N GLU A 105 22.69 11.67 -1.68
CA GLU A 105 21.92 10.61 -2.31
C GLU A 105 20.44 10.97 -2.27
N ILE A 106 19.74 10.82 -3.38
CA ILE A 106 18.29 10.98 -3.39
C ILE A 106 17.71 9.71 -2.81
N THR A 107 17.06 9.87 -1.67
CA THR A 107 16.26 8.81 -1.05
C THR A 107 14.80 8.92 -1.49
N PRO A 108 13.99 7.86 -1.30
CA PRO A 108 12.55 7.96 -1.53
C PRO A 108 11.89 9.09 -0.72
N ASP A 109 12.37 9.39 0.49
CA ASP A 109 11.80 10.45 1.31
C ASP A 109 11.98 11.84 0.67
N VAL A 110 13.11 12.05 0.00
CA VAL A 110 13.36 13.27 -0.79
C VAL A 110 12.51 13.25 -2.07
N LEU A 111 12.48 12.12 -2.79
CA LEU A 111 11.74 11.99 -4.05
C LEU A 111 10.22 12.23 -3.89
N PHE A 112 9.66 11.85 -2.74
CA PHE A 112 8.23 11.95 -2.45
C PHE A 112 7.90 12.98 -1.37
N GLN A 113 8.74 14.00 -1.18
CA GLN A 113 8.47 15.04 -0.18
C GLN A 113 7.08 15.68 -0.42
N GLY A 114 6.17 15.57 0.56
CA GLY A 114 4.79 16.05 0.47
C GLY A 114 3.80 15.11 -0.25
N TRP A 115 4.27 13.97 -0.76
CA TRP A 115 3.51 13.03 -1.61
C TRP A 115 3.37 11.67 -0.90
N THR A 116 2.75 11.67 0.29
CA THR A 116 2.79 10.55 1.24
C THR A 116 2.19 9.24 0.73
N TRP A 117 1.03 9.25 0.09
CA TRP A 117 0.41 8.01 -0.40
C TRP A 117 1.11 7.45 -1.65
N GLN A 118 1.64 8.32 -2.51
CA GLN A 118 2.42 7.89 -3.69
C GLN A 118 3.76 7.28 -3.30
N ARG A 119 4.31 7.72 -2.17
CA ARG A 119 5.45 7.06 -1.54
C ARG A 119 5.10 5.63 -1.15
N GLU A 120 3.92 5.39 -0.56
CA GLU A 120 3.51 4.02 -0.20
C GLU A 120 3.26 3.14 -1.43
N GLU A 121 2.69 3.67 -2.52
CA GLU A 121 2.61 2.96 -3.81
C GLU A 121 4.01 2.59 -4.34
N PHE A 122 4.95 3.53 -4.28
CA PHE A 122 6.34 3.29 -4.69
C PHE A 122 7.03 2.25 -3.82
N LEU A 123 6.89 2.36 -2.51
CA LEU A 123 7.47 1.40 -1.57
C LEU A 123 6.89 0.00 -1.74
N THR A 124 5.64 -0.12 -2.19
CA THR A 124 5.06 -1.42 -2.54
C THR A 124 5.81 -2.06 -3.71
N VAL A 125 6.20 -1.28 -4.72
CA VAL A 125 7.04 -1.80 -5.81
C VAL A 125 8.45 -2.17 -5.33
N VAL A 126 9.02 -1.36 -4.42
CA VAL A 126 10.32 -1.66 -3.78
C VAL A 126 10.25 -2.96 -2.99
N ASP A 127 9.24 -3.14 -2.14
CA ASP A 127 9.04 -4.34 -1.32
C ASP A 127 8.96 -5.60 -2.21
N PHE A 128 8.31 -5.51 -3.38
CA PHE A 128 8.30 -6.59 -4.37
C PHE A 128 9.68 -6.86 -5.00
N VAL A 129 10.43 -5.81 -5.34
CA VAL A 129 11.80 -5.94 -5.87
C VAL A 129 12.72 -6.61 -4.85
N ASP A 130 12.60 -6.21 -3.58
CA ASP A 130 13.35 -6.80 -2.48
C ASP A 130 13.06 -8.29 -2.32
N TYR A 131 11.78 -8.66 -2.44
CA TYR A 131 11.35 -10.06 -2.42
C TYR A 131 11.99 -10.88 -3.56
N ILE A 132 11.98 -10.40 -4.80
CA ILE A 132 12.52 -11.17 -5.94
C ILE A 132 14.06 -11.21 -5.96
N GLN A 133 14.73 -10.23 -5.35
CA GLN A 133 16.19 -10.20 -5.26
C GLN A 133 16.74 -10.89 -4.00
N GLY A 134 15.91 -11.04 -2.95
CA GLY A 134 16.34 -11.58 -1.66
C GLY A 134 17.18 -10.60 -0.82
N GLY A 135 17.01 -9.29 -1.03
CA GLY A 135 17.78 -8.25 -0.35
C GLY A 135 17.19 -6.85 -0.55
N LEU A 136 17.68 -5.86 0.20
CA LEU A 136 17.16 -4.49 0.16
C LEU A 136 17.75 -3.72 -1.04
N ILE A 137 16.95 -3.48 -2.08
CA ILE A 137 17.34 -2.80 -3.31
C ILE A 137 17.82 -1.38 -3.04
N LEU A 138 17.18 -0.67 -2.10
CA LEU A 138 17.51 0.71 -1.75
C LEU A 138 18.73 0.83 -0.84
N SER A 139 19.26 -0.29 -0.32
CA SER A 139 20.48 -0.32 0.51
C SER A 139 21.64 -1.02 -0.21
N SER A 140 21.40 -1.53 -1.41
CA SER A 140 22.41 -2.20 -2.24
C SER A 140 23.00 -1.21 -3.24
N ASP A 141 24.22 -1.44 -3.74
CA ASP A 141 24.81 -0.76 -4.91
C ASP A 141 24.05 -1.05 -6.23
N SER A 142 22.77 -1.41 -6.12
CA SER A 142 21.91 -1.78 -7.22
C SER A 142 21.60 -0.55 -8.06
N GLN A 143 22.11 -0.58 -9.29
CA GLN A 143 21.98 0.50 -10.26
C GLN A 143 20.91 0.23 -11.32
N CYS A 144 20.20 -0.90 -11.25
CA CYS A 144 19.22 -1.26 -12.25
C CYS A 144 18.09 -2.12 -11.70
N LEU A 145 16.94 -2.07 -12.39
CA LEU A 145 15.82 -2.97 -12.14
C LEU A 145 16.24 -4.44 -12.35
N PRO A 146 15.75 -5.37 -11.51
CA PRO A 146 16.06 -6.80 -11.63
C PRO A 146 15.58 -7.39 -12.95
N VAL A 147 16.15 -8.54 -13.29
CA VAL A 147 15.62 -9.38 -14.36
C VAL A 147 14.24 -9.89 -13.94
N PRO A 148 13.22 -9.84 -14.80
CA PRO A 148 11.90 -10.37 -14.47
C PRO A 148 11.96 -11.86 -14.08
N PRO A 149 11.15 -12.31 -13.10
CA PRO A 149 11.08 -13.71 -12.71
C PRO A 149 10.78 -14.65 -13.90
N LYS A 150 11.21 -15.91 -13.80
CA LYS A 150 10.92 -16.96 -14.80
C LYS A 150 9.40 -17.09 -14.97
N GLY A 151 8.94 -17.16 -16.22
CA GLY A 151 7.51 -17.14 -16.58
C GLY A 151 6.96 -15.76 -16.94
N TYR A 152 7.62 -14.68 -16.51
CA TYR A 152 7.25 -13.29 -16.85
C TYR A 152 8.23 -12.63 -17.83
N GLY A 153 9.42 -13.20 -18.03
CA GLY A 153 10.46 -12.64 -18.91
C GLY A 153 10.20 -12.77 -20.42
N SER A 154 9.17 -13.52 -20.83
CA SER A 154 8.94 -13.91 -22.23
C SER A 154 7.48 -13.84 -22.63
N ALA A 155 6.79 -12.73 -22.35
CA ALA A 155 5.56 -12.48 -23.09
C ALA A 155 5.94 -12.38 -24.59
N GLU A 156 5.55 -13.40 -25.37
CA GLU A 156 5.80 -13.48 -26.82
C GLU A 156 5.18 -12.30 -27.57
N LYS A 157 4.13 -11.73 -26.96
CA LYS A 157 3.51 -10.47 -27.35
C LYS A 157 3.73 -9.46 -26.24
N TRP A 158 3.87 -8.19 -26.62
CA TRP A 158 3.69 -7.11 -25.65
C TRP A 158 2.32 -7.33 -25.01
N PRO A 159 2.21 -7.34 -23.66
CA PRO A 159 0.90 -7.41 -23.04
C PRO A 159 0.08 -6.25 -23.58
N ASP A 160 -1.07 -6.55 -24.17
CA ASP A 160 -1.99 -5.51 -24.60
C ASP A 160 -2.35 -4.72 -23.35
N PRO A 161 -2.08 -3.40 -23.30
CA PRO A 161 -2.47 -2.61 -22.15
C PRO A 161 -3.97 -2.80 -21.97
N VAL A 162 -4.41 -3.08 -20.73
CA VAL A 162 -5.84 -3.16 -20.46
C VAL A 162 -6.48 -1.89 -20.99
N PHE A 163 -7.43 -2.00 -21.91
CA PHE A 163 -8.06 -0.80 -22.46
C PHE A 163 -8.63 -0.01 -21.28
N PRO A 164 -8.42 1.33 -21.22
CA PRO A 164 -9.10 2.12 -20.22
C PRO A 164 -10.59 1.84 -20.39
N GLY A 165 -11.20 1.20 -19.39
CA GLY A 165 -12.65 1.15 -19.30
C GLY A 165 -13.15 2.58 -19.43
N VAL A 166 -14.29 2.78 -20.12
CA VAL A 166 -14.89 4.09 -20.47
C VAL A 166 -14.31 5.20 -19.62
N ILE A 167 -13.41 6.01 -20.20
CA ILE A 167 -12.78 7.14 -19.51
C ILE A 167 -13.93 7.99 -18.97
N ASP A 168 -14.15 7.92 -17.66
CA ASP A 168 -15.25 8.66 -17.07
C ASP A 168 -14.91 10.15 -17.25
N PRO A 169 -15.83 10.97 -17.76
CA PRO A 169 -15.57 12.38 -18.02
C PRO A 169 -15.22 13.20 -16.76
N ARG A 170 -15.35 12.61 -15.56
CA ARG A 170 -14.82 13.14 -14.28
C ARG A 170 -13.29 13.00 -14.14
N TRP A 171 -12.59 12.42 -15.13
CA TRP A 171 -11.16 12.14 -15.10
C TRP A 171 -10.30 13.31 -15.57
N LEU A 172 -10.48 14.49 -14.96
CA LEU A 172 -9.52 15.58 -15.17
C LEU A 172 -8.19 15.17 -14.50
N ARG A 173 -7.10 15.10 -15.29
CA ARG A 173 -5.76 14.63 -14.88
C ARG A 173 -5.24 15.24 -13.57
N GLU A 174 -5.64 16.49 -13.28
CA GLU A 174 -5.27 17.24 -12.08
C GLU A 174 -6.07 16.82 -10.82
N GLU A 175 -7.31 16.36 -11.00
CA GLU A 175 -8.20 15.98 -9.90
C GLU A 175 -7.82 14.60 -9.35
N ILE A 176 -7.41 13.66 -10.20
CA ILE A 176 -6.94 12.32 -9.83
C ILE A 176 -5.65 12.36 -9.01
N SER A 177 -4.73 13.28 -9.32
CA SER A 177 -3.53 13.48 -8.51
C SER A 177 -3.82 14.07 -7.12
N ARG A 178 -4.99 14.69 -6.94
CA ARG A 178 -5.45 15.28 -5.66
C ARG A 178 -6.30 14.31 -4.84
N LEU A 179 -6.97 13.36 -5.48
CA LEU A 179 -7.77 12.35 -4.79
C LEU A 179 -6.84 11.27 -4.22
N GLN A 180 -6.73 11.26 -2.88
CA GLN A 180 -6.03 10.22 -2.16
C GLN A 180 -6.67 8.85 -2.45
N PRO A 181 -5.90 7.77 -2.61
CA PRO A 181 -6.45 6.43 -2.72
C PRO A 181 -7.41 6.15 -1.55
N PRO A 182 -8.56 5.48 -1.77
CA PRO A 182 -9.50 5.19 -0.70
C PRO A 182 -8.87 4.46 0.49
N SER A 183 -7.90 3.57 0.24
CA SER A 183 -7.14 2.88 1.29
C SER A 183 -6.33 3.84 2.17
N TRP A 184 -5.71 4.86 1.56
CA TRP A 184 -4.99 5.90 2.30
C TRP A 184 -5.94 6.77 3.13
N MET A 185 -7.09 7.12 2.58
CA MET A 185 -8.12 7.85 3.34
C MET A 185 -8.59 7.05 4.55
N PHE A 186 -8.85 5.75 4.37
CA PHE A 186 -9.24 4.87 5.48
C PHE A 186 -8.14 4.80 6.55
N TYR A 187 -6.90 4.55 6.16
CA TYR A 187 -5.76 4.51 7.08
C TYR A 187 -5.61 5.82 7.86
N MET A 188 -5.65 6.97 7.19
CA MET A 188 -5.54 8.26 7.85
C MET A 188 -6.71 8.54 8.80
N ALA A 189 -7.95 8.29 8.36
CA ALA A 189 -9.15 8.62 9.12
C ALA A 189 -9.38 7.66 10.31
N HIS A 190 -9.23 6.36 10.10
CA HIS A 190 -9.66 5.33 11.05
C HIS A 190 -8.54 4.71 11.87
N ILE A 191 -7.28 4.83 11.42
CA ILE A 191 -6.13 4.22 12.10
C ILE A 191 -5.24 5.29 12.71
N VAL A 192 -4.85 6.30 11.93
CA VAL A 192 -3.92 7.34 12.41
C VAL A 192 -4.64 8.39 13.26
N ARG A 193 -5.74 8.97 12.76
CA ARG A 193 -6.43 10.10 13.40
C ARG A 193 -7.49 9.70 14.40
N ASN A 194 -7.92 8.43 14.41
CA ASN A 194 -8.96 7.96 15.32
C ASN A 194 -8.36 7.64 16.70
N PRO A 195 -8.69 8.41 17.76
CA PRO A 195 -8.18 8.14 19.11
C PRO A 195 -8.70 6.82 19.68
N LEU A 196 -9.80 6.28 19.13
CA LEU A 196 -10.37 5.00 19.55
C LEU A 196 -9.83 3.81 18.74
N SER A 197 -8.85 4.02 17.87
CA SER A 197 -8.22 2.91 17.15
C SER A 197 -7.35 2.08 18.11
N PRO A 198 -7.56 0.76 18.23
CA PRO A 198 -6.73 -0.15 19.02
C PRO A 198 -5.37 -0.45 18.36
N ILE A 199 -5.14 0.05 17.16
CA ILE A 199 -3.91 -0.10 16.37
C ILE A 199 -3.39 1.27 15.91
N ARG A 200 -3.68 2.33 16.67
CA ARG A 200 -3.16 3.68 16.40
C ARG A 200 -1.63 3.65 16.42
N GLY A 201 -1.01 4.33 15.45
CA GLY A 201 0.44 4.37 15.31
C GLY A 201 1.05 3.19 14.53
N VAL A 202 0.23 2.21 14.10
CA VAL A 202 0.71 1.18 13.18
C VAL A 202 1.28 1.84 11.92
N PRO A 203 2.51 1.49 11.48
CA PRO A 203 3.03 1.96 10.21
C PRO A 203 2.25 1.35 9.05
N PHE A 204 2.34 1.95 7.86
CA PHE A 204 1.59 1.47 6.70
C PHE A 204 2.14 0.16 6.09
N TRP A 205 3.42 -0.18 6.36
CA TRP A 205 4.11 -1.31 5.73
C TRP A 205 3.41 -2.68 5.84
N PRO A 206 2.75 -3.07 6.96
CA PRO A 206 2.08 -4.38 7.03
C PRO A 206 0.96 -4.49 5.99
N TYR A 207 0.29 -3.39 5.67
CA TYR A 207 -0.77 -3.35 4.67
C TYR A 207 -0.21 -3.29 3.24
N ARG A 208 1.00 -2.75 3.05
CA ARG A 208 1.69 -2.82 1.74
C ARG A 208 2.00 -4.25 1.34
N GLN A 209 2.28 -5.15 2.29
CA GLN A 209 2.51 -6.56 2.00
C GLN A 209 1.32 -7.24 1.33
N LEU A 210 0.12 -6.65 1.43
CA LEU A 210 -1.11 -7.11 0.77
C LEU A 210 -1.45 -6.33 -0.51
N GLY A 211 -0.59 -5.39 -0.93
CA GLY A 211 -0.83 -4.54 -2.10
C GLY A 211 -1.92 -3.48 -1.92
N VAL A 212 -2.30 -3.13 -0.68
CA VAL A 212 -3.41 -2.21 -0.38
C VAL A 212 -3.27 -0.82 -1.03
N THR A 213 -2.06 -0.42 -1.41
CA THR A 213 -1.76 0.84 -2.10
C THR A 213 -2.05 0.80 -3.60
N ILE A 214 -2.00 -0.39 -4.22
CA ILE A 214 -2.07 -0.55 -5.67
C ILE A 214 -3.47 -0.93 -6.14
N TRP A 215 -4.28 -1.57 -5.29
CA TRP A 215 -5.63 -2.04 -5.63
C TRP A 215 -6.68 -0.93 -5.77
N GLU A 216 -7.63 -1.13 -6.69
CA GLU A 216 -8.81 -0.27 -6.89
C GLU A 216 -9.92 -0.51 -5.86
N GLU A 217 -10.93 0.38 -5.86
CA GLU A 217 -12.03 0.40 -4.88
C GLU A 217 -12.75 -0.96 -4.80
N ASP A 218 -13.01 -1.64 -5.91
CA ASP A 218 -13.69 -2.95 -5.96
C ASP A 218 -12.90 -4.05 -5.23
N LYS A 219 -11.58 -4.08 -5.41
CA LYS A 219 -10.70 -5.04 -4.71
C LYS A 219 -10.52 -4.64 -3.25
N LEU A 220 -10.43 -3.34 -2.94
CA LEU A 220 -10.38 -2.89 -1.55
C LEU A 220 -11.71 -3.15 -0.81
N GLU A 221 -12.85 -3.10 -1.49
CA GLU A 221 -14.14 -3.57 -0.96
C GLU A 221 -14.14 -5.08 -0.74
N ALA A 222 -13.48 -5.86 -1.61
CA ALA A 222 -13.29 -7.29 -1.40
C ALA A 222 -12.35 -7.63 -0.22
N LEU A 223 -11.43 -6.72 0.17
CA LEU A 223 -10.71 -6.78 1.47
C LEU A 223 -11.58 -6.35 2.64
N GLU A 224 -12.76 -5.83 2.35
CA GLU A 224 -13.62 -5.19 3.32
C GLU A 224 -12.91 -4.04 4.07
N ILE A 225 -11.91 -3.46 3.40
CA ILE A 225 -11.20 -2.24 3.80
C ILE A 225 -12.15 -1.05 3.69
N LEU A 226 -12.87 -0.99 2.57
CA LEU A 226 -13.78 0.09 2.26
C LEU A 226 -15.22 -0.30 2.57
N SER A 227 -16.05 0.73 2.74
CA SER A 227 -17.49 0.51 2.84
C SER A 227 -18.04 0.11 1.49
N TYR A 228 -18.73 -1.03 1.45
CA TYR A 228 -19.56 -1.43 0.32
C TYR A 228 -20.56 -0.33 -0.03
N LYS A 229 -20.54 0.16 -1.28
CA LYS A 229 -21.63 1.02 -1.81
C LYS A 229 -22.83 0.15 -2.23
N PRO A 230 -24.06 0.48 -1.82
CA PRO A 230 -25.22 -0.43 -1.89
C PRO A 230 -25.91 -0.45 -3.27
N HIS A 231 -25.17 -0.47 -4.38
CA HIS A 231 -25.78 -0.34 -5.72
C HIS A 231 -25.86 -1.64 -6.54
N ALA A 232 -25.44 -2.80 -6.00
CA ALA A 232 -25.62 -4.08 -6.68
C ALA A 232 -26.04 -5.21 -5.71
N SER A 233 -27.34 -5.23 -5.41
CA SER A 233 -28.16 -6.39 -5.04
C SER A 233 -27.52 -7.68 -4.46
N LYS A 234 -28.11 -8.09 -3.32
CA LYS A 234 -28.27 -9.46 -2.76
C LYS A 234 -27.21 -9.97 -1.78
N ALA A 235 -27.57 -9.79 -0.50
CA ALA A 235 -27.32 -10.73 0.61
C ALA A 235 -25.87 -11.22 0.77
N ARG A 236 -24.97 -10.38 1.28
CA ARG A 236 -23.72 -10.84 1.89
C ARG A 236 -23.41 -10.03 3.14
N SER A 237 -23.09 -10.73 4.22
CA SER A 237 -22.71 -10.22 5.53
C SER A 237 -21.28 -9.66 5.50
N GLY A 238 -21.06 -8.55 4.80
CA GLY A 238 -19.82 -7.79 4.95
C GLY A 238 -19.77 -7.10 6.32
N PRO A 239 -18.60 -6.59 6.77
CA PRO A 239 -18.47 -5.94 8.06
C PRO A 239 -19.42 -4.74 8.14
N THR A 240 -20.36 -4.86 9.07
CA THR A 240 -21.50 -3.93 9.20
C THR A 240 -21.12 -2.65 9.93
N SER A 241 -19.95 -2.59 10.59
CA SER A 241 -19.53 -1.45 11.41
C SER A 241 -18.06 -1.06 11.24
N THR A 242 -17.73 0.20 11.51
CA THR A 242 -16.34 0.69 11.55
C THR A 242 -15.48 -0.08 12.56
N SER A 243 -16.05 -0.49 13.70
CA SER A 243 -15.33 -1.27 14.72
C SER A 243 -14.86 -2.62 14.18
N ASP A 244 -15.69 -3.24 13.34
CA ASP A 244 -15.42 -4.53 12.72
C ASP A 244 -14.29 -4.42 11.70
N ARG A 245 -14.31 -3.40 10.84
CA ARG A 245 -13.19 -3.16 9.89
C ARG A 245 -11.87 -2.92 10.59
N ILE A 246 -11.88 -2.12 11.66
CA ILE A 246 -10.68 -1.90 12.48
C ILE A 246 -10.19 -3.22 13.10
N PHE A 247 -11.11 -4.08 13.55
CA PHE A 247 -10.78 -5.41 14.06
C PHE A 247 -10.17 -6.31 12.97
N THR A 248 -10.77 -6.34 11.77
CA THR A 248 -10.26 -7.04 10.59
C THR A 248 -8.83 -6.60 10.27
N TRP A 249 -8.57 -5.30 10.23
CA TRP A 249 -7.22 -4.76 9.99
C TRP A 249 -6.23 -5.13 11.08
N ARG A 250 -6.65 -5.07 12.34
CA ARG A 250 -5.82 -5.52 13.47
C ARG A 250 -5.47 -7.00 13.36
N SER A 251 -6.38 -7.84 12.87
CA SER A 251 -6.16 -9.29 12.72
C SER A 251 -5.11 -9.65 11.67
N LEU A 252 -4.81 -8.74 10.74
CA LEU A 252 -3.77 -8.90 9.73
C LEU A 252 -2.35 -8.60 10.26
N LEU A 253 -2.25 -8.04 11.47
CA LEU A 253 -0.97 -7.68 12.07
C LEU A 253 -0.37 -8.84 12.84
N SER A 254 0.97 -8.89 12.88
CA SER A 254 1.67 -9.87 13.70
C SER A 254 1.45 -9.58 15.20
N PRO A 255 1.41 -10.62 16.06
CA PRO A 255 1.27 -10.44 17.51
C PRO A 255 2.35 -9.53 18.11
N GLU A 256 3.57 -9.60 17.59
CA GLU A 256 4.72 -8.81 18.05
C GLU A 256 4.50 -7.32 17.78
N LEU A 257 3.98 -6.99 16.59
CA LEU A 257 3.66 -5.61 16.23
C LEU A 257 2.49 -5.08 17.09
N ILE A 258 1.46 -5.90 17.34
CA ILE A 258 0.35 -5.52 18.22
C ILE A 258 0.87 -5.24 19.63
N ALA A 259 1.71 -6.11 20.18
CA ALA A 259 2.28 -5.92 21.52
C ALA A 259 3.12 -4.64 21.61
N LYS A 260 3.94 -4.36 20.60
CA LYS A 260 4.70 -3.10 20.53
C LYS A 260 3.77 -1.89 20.51
N LEU A 261 2.75 -1.88 19.66
CA LEU A 261 1.80 -0.78 19.57
C LEU A 261 1.06 -0.55 20.88
N GLN A 262 0.70 -1.62 21.59
CA GLN A 262 0.08 -1.53 22.92
C GLN A 262 1.00 -0.85 23.95
N MET A 263 2.30 -1.16 23.92
CA MET A 263 3.29 -0.49 24.78
C MET A 263 3.42 0.99 24.43
N ASP A 264 3.62 1.31 23.14
CA ASP A 264 3.80 2.69 22.66
C ASP A 264 2.57 3.56 23.00
N MET A 265 1.35 3.02 22.82
CA MET A 265 0.11 3.72 23.18
C MET A 265 -0.10 3.85 24.69
N GLU A 266 0.38 2.89 25.48
CA GLU A 266 0.33 3.00 26.93
C GLU A 266 1.27 4.10 27.43
N GLU A 267 2.49 4.17 26.91
CA GLU A 267 3.44 5.24 27.21
C GLU A 267 2.90 6.61 26.82
N ASP A 268 2.42 6.77 25.57
CA ASP A 268 1.78 8.00 25.10
C ASP A 268 0.62 8.41 26.02
N PHE A 269 -0.22 7.46 26.43
CA PHE A 269 -1.31 7.75 27.35
C PHE A 269 -0.83 8.21 28.72
N GLN A 270 0.23 7.64 29.28
CA GLN A 270 0.76 8.07 30.59
C GLN A 270 1.35 9.49 30.50
N THR A 271 1.96 9.85 29.38
CA THR A 271 2.54 11.19 29.17
C THR A 271 1.47 12.23 28.82
N ASN A 272 0.50 11.88 27.98
CA ASN A 272 -0.38 12.83 27.30
C ASN A 272 -1.88 12.68 27.62
N GLY A 273 -2.29 11.60 28.30
CA GLY A 273 -3.69 11.26 28.52
C GLY A 273 -4.46 10.94 27.22
N PHE A 274 -5.79 10.97 27.28
CA PHE A 274 -6.61 10.96 26.06
C PHE A 274 -6.52 12.33 25.37
N ARG A 275 -5.57 12.50 24.43
CA ARG A 275 -5.66 13.60 23.47
C ARG A 275 -6.70 13.24 22.41
N PHE A 276 -7.89 13.82 22.53
CA PHE A 276 -8.75 13.97 21.36
C PHE A 276 -8.08 15.02 20.46
N PRO A 277 -7.88 14.76 19.16
CA PRO A 277 -7.36 15.81 18.27
C PRO A 277 -8.29 17.02 18.34
N ASP A 278 -7.71 18.21 18.48
CA ASP A 278 -8.46 19.46 18.37
C ASP A 278 -9.19 19.49 17.02
N ARG A 279 -10.48 19.85 17.05
CA ARG A 279 -11.39 19.82 15.90
C ARG A 279 -10.96 20.74 14.78
#